data_AF-A0A174LBA3-F1
#
_entry.id   AF-A0A174LBA3-F1
#
_cell.length_a   1.000
_cell.length_b   1.000
_cell.length_c   1.000
_cell.angle_alpha   90.00
_cell.angle_beta   90.00
_cell.angle_gamma   90.00
#
_symmetry.space_group_name_H-M   'P 1'
#
loop_
_entity.id
_entity.type
_entity.pdbx_description
1 polymer ?
#
loop_
_entity_poly.entity_id
_entity_poly.type
_entity_poly.pdbx_seq_one_letter_code
_entity_poly.pdbx_strand_id
1 'polypeptide(L)'
;MIEKHISEKQFNFIQERDKIFIIEFTKELEKMGYTYGGEIGSGYCWGKYMLIFRKAGVKSKNVVARIYIKEDSIVLRLFLNDVTKHAAYISAAPEHIQMAFTGDYGTCKHCKGDNCKFRKDYEIGCIKYEKCNGTTFEYHDPKIENLADYLALFKEFYLRSSRL
;
A
#
# COMPACT_ATOMS: atom_id res chain seq x y z
N MET A 1 -10.01 17.29 -4.98
CA MET A 1 -10.92 16.91 -3.85
C MET A 1 -10.14 16.62 -2.58
N ILE A 2 -9.12 15.74 -2.64
CA ILE A 2 -8.28 15.40 -1.48
C ILE A 2 -7.58 16.61 -0.84
N GLU A 3 -7.10 17.58 -1.62
CA GLU A 3 -6.46 18.81 -1.12
C GLU A 3 -7.36 19.60 -0.17
N LYS A 4 -8.67 19.66 -0.47
CA LYS A 4 -9.65 20.32 0.39
C LYS A 4 -9.83 19.54 1.69
N HIS A 5 -10.01 18.22 1.61
CA HIS A 5 -10.20 17.39 2.81
C HIS A 5 -8.99 17.45 3.73
N ILE A 6 -7.77 17.28 3.20
CA ILE A 6 -6.55 17.28 4.01
C ILE A 6 -6.19 18.65 4.60
N SER A 7 -6.81 19.73 4.10
CA SER A 7 -6.69 21.10 4.63
C SER A 7 -7.63 21.37 5.82
N GLU A 8 -8.55 20.46 6.15
CA GLU A 8 -9.45 20.62 7.29
C GLU A 8 -8.67 20.64 8.61
N LYS A 9 -9.15 21.44 9.57
CA LYS A 9 -8.47 21.66 10.87
C LYS A 9 -8.10 20.37 11.61
N GLN A 10 -8.92 19.34 11.49
CA GLN A 10 -8.68 18.05 12.14
C GLN A 10 -7.40 17.35 11.65
N PHE A 11 -6.89 17.70 10.47
CA PHE A 11 -5.66 17.15 9.88
C PHE A 11 -4.44 18.06 10.03
N ASN A 12 -4.53 19.13 10.84
CA ASN A 12 -3.41 20.04 11.08
C ASN A 12 -2.20 19.36 11.75
N PHE A 13 -2.41 18.22 12.41
CA PHE A 13 -1.32 17.45 13.03
C PHE A 13 -0.44 16.72 12.01
N ILE A 14 -0.91 16.54 10.77
CA ILE A 14 -0.14 15.85 9.72
C ILE A 14 0.97 16.78 9.24
N GLN A 15 2.20 16.25 9.17
CA GLN A 15 3.33 17.00 8.64
C GLN A 15 3.11 17.37 7.17
N GLU A 16 3.63 18.52 6.74
CA GLU A 16 3.41 19.03 5.38
C GLU A 16 3.93 18.06 4.31
N ARG A 17 5.08 17.43 4.55
CA ARG A 17 5.65 16.40 3.66
C ARG A 17 4.69 15.22 3.44
N ASP A 18 3.98 14.81 4.49
CA ASP A 18 3.06 13.67 4.45
C ASP A 18 1.75 14.06 3.77
N LYS A 19 1.29 15.31 3.95
CA LYS A 19 0.15 15.86 3.19
C LYS A 19 0.44 15.88 1.70
N ILE A 20 1.63 16.36 1.30
CA ILE A 20 2.07 16.36 -0.09
C ILE A 20 2.05 14.94 -0.65
N PHE A 21 2.60 13.97 0.09
CA PHE A 21 2.57 12.57 -0.33
C PHE A 21 1.13 12.05 -0.51
N ILE A 22 0.25 12.25 0.47
CA ILE A 22 -1.16 11.83 0.39
C ILE A 22 -1.84 12.42 -0.84
N ILE A 23 -1.67 13.73 -1.07
CA ILE A 23 -2.29 14.45 -2.19
C ILE A 23 -1.82 13.86 -3.51
N GLU A 24 -0.50 13.78 -3.73
CA GLU A 24 0.06 13.39 -5.01
C GLU A 24 -0.17 11.91 -5.32
N PHE A 25 -0.01 11.02 -4.33
CA PHE A 25 -0.38 9.61 -4.48
C PHE A 25 -1.87 9.45 -4.82
N THR A 26 -2.76 10.19 -4.15
CA THR A 26 -4.19 10.13 -4.40
C THR A 26 -4.54 10.58 -5.82
N LYS A 27 -3.98 11.71 -6.29
CA LYS A 27 -4.19 12.22 -7.65
C LYS A 27 -3.76 11.21 -8.70
N GLU A 28 -2.61 10.57 -8.52
CA GLU A 28 -2.10 9.58 -9.47
C GLU A 28 -2.97 8.33 -9.50
N LEU A 29 -3.45 7.85 -8.36
CA LEU A 29 -4.40 6.73 -8.31
C LEU A 29 -5.74 7.09 -8.98
N GLU A 30 -6.25 8.31 -8.79
CA GLU A 30 -7.46 8.82 -9.44
C GLU A 30 -7.32 8.84 -10.97
N LYS A 31 -6.17 9.29 -11.49
CA LYS A 31 -5.87 9.21 -12.93
C LYS A 31 -5.86 7.78 -13.46
N MET A 32 -5.51 6.80 -12.63
CA MET A 32 -5.52 5.37 -12.98
C MET A 32 -6.90 4.69 -12.77
N GLY A 33 -7.93 5.44 -12.39
CA GLY A 33 -9.29 4.92 -12.18
C GLY A 33 -9.52 4.31 -10.80
N TYR A 34 -8.70 4.67 -9.80
CA TYR A 34 -8.87 4.27 -8.41
C TYR A 34 -9.25 5.47 -7.55
N THR A 35 -10.07 5.28 -6.54
CA THR A 35 -10.51 6.36 -5.65
C THR A 35 -10.50 5.91 -4.20
N TYR A 36 -10.29 6.85 -3.29
CA TYR A 36 -10.50 6.65 -1.86
C TYR A 36 -11.98 6.81 -1.45
N GLY A 37 -12.86 7.14 -2.41
CA GLY A 37 -14.31 7.26 -2.17
C GLY A 37 -14.76 8.60 -1.60
N GLY A 38 -13.86 9.59 -1.49
CA GLY A 38 -14.19 10.93 -1.01
C GLY A 38 -14.28 11.05 0.52
N GLU A 39 -13.92 10.01 1.27
CA GLU A 39 -14.00 9.99 2.73
C GLU A 39 -12.66 9.58 3.37
N ILE A 40 -12.22 10.36 4.36
CA ILE A 40 -11.10 9.99 5.23
C ILE A 40 -11.71 9.37 6.49
N GLY A 41 -11.61 8.04 6.61
CA GLY A 41 -12.23 7.28 7.70
C GLY A 41 -11.34 7.18 8.95
N SER A 42 -11.84 6.53 10.01
CA SER A 42 -11.06 6.20 11.20
C SER A 42 -9.95 5.18 10.89
N GLY A 43 -8.75 5.35 11.45
CA GLY A 43 -7.60 4.48 11.15
C GLY A 43 -7.56 3.12 11.87
N TYR A 44 -8.56 2.81 12.72
CA TYR A 44 -8.76 1.53 13.45
C TYR A 44 -7.47 0.80 13.87
N CYS A 45 -6.93 1.12 15.05
CA CYS A 45 -5.70 0.53 15.64
C CYS A 45 -4.39 0.77 14.85
N TRP A 46 -4.43 1.27 13.61
CA TRP A 46 -3.26 1.50 12.75
C TRP A 46 -2.95 2.98 12.51
N GLY A 47 -3.84 3.88 12.94
CA GLY A 47 -3.69 5.34 12.88
C GLY A 47 -4.93 6.06 13.41
N LYS A 48 -4.88 7.39 13.47
CA LYS A 48 -6.06 8.24 13.77
C LYS A 48 -7.06 8.18 12.62
N TYR A 49 -6.55 8.28 11.40
CA TYR A 49 -7.33 8.30 10.18
C TYR A 49 -6.77 7.36 9.11
N MET A 50 -7.56 7.07 8.08
CA MET A 50 -7.07 6.35 6.91
C MET A 50 -7.80 6.72 5.62
N LEU A 51 -7.10 6.56 4.50
CA LEU A 51 -7.69 6.50 3.17
C LEU A 51 -7.73 5.04 2.72
N ILE A 52 -8.84 4.61 2.10
CA ILE A 52 -8.96 3.27 1.51
C ILE A 52 -9.24 3.37 0.01
N PHE A 53 -8.25 2.99 -0.80
CA PHE A 53 -8.35 3.04 -2.25
C PHE A 53 -8.96 1.76 -2.83
N ARG A 54 -9.88 1.95 -3.78
CA ARG A 54 -10.57 0.90 -4.54
C ARG A 54 -10.73 1.34 -5.99
N LYS A 55 -10.99 0.38 -6.89
CA LYS A 55 -11.29 0.70 -8.30
C LYS A 55 -12.63 1.45 -8.37
N ALA A 56 -12.67 2.56 -9.12
CA ALA A 56 -13.87 3.36 -9.28
C ALA A 56 -14.89 2.66 -10.19
N GLY A 57 -16.18 2.90 -9.96
CA GLY A 57 -17.26 2.46 -10.86
C GLY A 57 -17.51 0.96 -10.95
N VAL A 58 -16.92 0.13 -10.06
CA VAL A 58 -17.14 -1.32 -10.03
C VAL A 58 -17.88 -1.76 -8.77
N LYS A 59 -18.65 -2.86 -8.88
CA LYS A 59 -19.34 -3.46 -7.72
C LYS A 59 -18.38 -4.05 -6.69
N SER A 60 -17.21 -4.51 -7.14
CA SER A 60 -16.18 -5.09 -6.27
C SER A 60 -15.64 -4.04 -5.31
N LYS A 61 -15.58 -4.39 -4.02
CA LYS A 61 -15.05 -3.52 -2.96
C LYS A 61 -13.61 -3.85 -2.59
N ASN A 62 -12.89 -4.55 -3.48
CA ASN A 62 -11.51 -4.94 -3.26
C ASN A 62 -10.64 -3.72 -3.01
N VAL A 63 -9.97 -3.73 -1.85
CA VAL A 63 -9.01 -2.71 -1.47
C VAL A 63 -7.71 -2.97 -2.20
N VAL A 64 -7.15 -1.92 -2.81
CA VAL A 64 -5.87 -2.01 -3.54
C VAL A 64 -4.75 -1.29 -2.81
N ALA A 65 -5.08 -0.24 -2.05
CA ALA A 65 -4.14 0.48 -1.21
C ALA A 65 -4.84 1.09 0.00
N ARG A 66 -4.07 1.35 1.05
CA ARG A 66 -4.46 2.18 2.19
C ARG A 66 -3.33 3.14 2.54
N ILE A 67 -3.70 4.32 3.02
CA ILE A 67 -2.77 5.19 3.74
C ILE A 67 -3.32 5.33 5.15
N TYR A 68 -2.53 4.88 6.14
CA TYR A 68 -2.82 5.10 7.55
C TYR A 68 -2.14 6.39 8.00
N ILE A 69 -2.88 7.27 8.65
CA ILE A 69 -2.41 8.55 9.15
C ILE A 69 -2.23 8.42 10.67
N LYS A 70 -0.98 8.46 11.11
CA LYS A 70 -0.58 8.42 12.53
C LYS A 70 -0.21 9.83 12.99
N GLU A 71 0.04 10.01 14.28
CA GLU A 71 0.39 11.32 14.85
C GLU A 71 1.63 11.93 14.22
N ASP A 72 2.69 11.13 14.04
CA ASP A 72 3.99 11.63 13.60
C ASP A 72 4.39 11.23 12.18
N SER A 73 3.60 10.37 11.52
CA SER A 73 3.92 9.88 10.17
C SER A 73 2.71 9.24 9.50
N ILE A 74 2.92 8.77 8.27
CA ILE A 74 1.96 7.94 7.53
C ILE A 74 2.55 6.56 7.22
N VAL A 75 1.67 5.59 6.94
CA VAL A 75 2.04 4.28 6.42
C VAL A 75 1.25 4.03 5.15
N LEU A 76 1.94 3.87 4.03
CA LEU A 76 1.34 3.37 2.80
C LEU A 76 1.32 1.85 2.85
N ARG A 77 0.18 1.24 2.51
CA ARG A 77 0.05 -0.20 2.37
C ARG A 77 -0.57 -0.58 1.05
N LEU A 78 0.04 -1.52 0.34
CA LEU A 78 -0.46 -2.01 -0.94
C LEU A 78 -0.99 -3.45 -0.81
N PHE A 79 -2.10 -3.78 -1.48
CA PHE A 79 -2.76 -5.09 -1.36
C PHE A 79 -2.39 -6.03 -2.51
N LEU A 80 -1.12 -6.42 -2.53
CA LEU A 80 -0.51 -7.14 -3.66
C LEU A 80 -0.75 -8.65 -3.56
N ASN A 81 -1.16 -9.27 -4.68
CA ASN A 81 -1.40 -10.71 -4.82
C ASN A 81 -0.55 -11.28 -5.95
N ASP A 82 -0.44 -12.61 -6.03
CA ASP A 82 0.36 -13.31 -7.05
C ASP A 82 1.82 -12.83 -7.13
N VAL A 83 2.45 -12.53 -5.99
CA VAL A 83 3.79 -11.91 -5.90
C VAL A 83 4.84 -12.66 -6.72
N THR A 84 4.82 -14.00 -6.73
CA THR A 84 5.75 -14.82 -7.52
C THR A 84 5.74 -14.46 -9.01
N LYS A 85 4.57 -14.10 -9.59
CA LYS A 85 4.48 -13.69 -11.01
C LYS A 85 5.24 -12.40 -11.31
N HIS A 86 5.46 -11.57 -10.28
CA HIS A 86 6.12 -10.28 -10.38
C HIS A 86 7.55 -10.31 -9.81
N ALA A 87 8.09 -11.49 -9.49
CA ALA A 87 9.40 -11.65 -8.86
C ALA A 87 10.53 -10.95 -9.62
N ALA A 88 10.55 -11.04 -10.95
CA ALA A 88 11.57 -10.39 -11.77
C ALA A 88 11.54 -8.85 -11.65
N TYR A 89 10.34 -8.26 -11.60
CA TYR A 89 10.21 -6.82 -11.37
C TYR A 89 10.71 -6.44 -9.98
N ILE A 90 10.29 -7.18 -8.95
CA ILE A 90 10.68 -6.90 -7.56
C ILE A 90 12.20 -7.00 -7.40
N SER A 91 12.84 -8.05 -7.91
CA SER A 91 14.30 -8.21 -7.84
C SER A 91 15.08 -7.07 -8.51
N ALA A 92 14.50 -6.39 -9.51
CA ALA A 92 15.11 -5.27 -10.20
C ALA A 92 14.74 -3.90 -9.60
N ALA A 93 13.79 -3.85 -8.66
CA ALA A 93 13.33 -2.60 -8.06
C ALA A 93 14.35 -2.04 -7.05
N PRO A 94 14.27 -0.76 -6.67
CA PRO A 94 15.10 -0.21 -5.59
C PRO A 94 14.92 -0.93 -4.26
N GLU A 95 15.92 -0.87 -3.39
CA GLU A 95 15.95 -1.57 -2.10
C GLU A 95 14.71 -1.30 -1.23
N HIS A 96 14.25 -0.03 -1.19
CA HIS A 96 13.08 0.34 -0.40
C HIS A 96 11.77 -0.32 -0.88
N ILE A 97 11.69 -0.73 -2.15
CA ILE A 97 10.59 -1.54 -2.68
C ILE A 97 10.81 -3.01 -2.31
N GLN A 98 12.02 -3.53 -2.53
CA GLN A 98 12.36 -4.93 -2.25
C GLN A 98 12.10 -5.30 -0.79
N MET A 99 12.47 -4.43 0.14
CA MET A 99 12.40 -4.67 1.58
C MET A 99 10.99 -4.98 2.10
N ALA A 100 9.95 -4.46 1.44
CA ALA A 100 8.56 -4.78 1.78
C ALA A 100 8.17 -6.25 1.50
N PHE A 101 8.96 -6.95 0.67
CA PHE A 101 8.79 -8.35 0.33
C PHE A 101 9.84 -9.23 1.02
N THR A 102 11.10 -8.83 0.97
CA THR A 102 12.23 -9.69 1.36
C THR A 102 12.75 -9.45 2.77
N GLY A 103 12.50 -8.27 3.36
CA GLY A 103 12.97 -7.93 4.72
C GLY A 103 12.19 -8.65 5.81
N ASP A 104 12.55 -8.54 7.08
CA ASP A 104 11.90 -9.34 8.15
C ASP A 104 10.51 -8.81 8.59
N TYR A 105 10.18 -7.57 8.24
CA TYR A 105 8.90 -7.00 8.64
C TYR A 105 7.74 -7.79 8.03
N GLY A 106 6.74 -8.08 8.87
CA GLY A 106 5.58 -8.86 8.49
C GLY A 106 5.85 -10.33 8.18
N THR A 107 7.04 -10.88 8.47
CA THR A 107 7.29 -12.33 8.37
C THR A 107 6.27 -13.12 9.18
N CYS A 108 5.74 -14.20 8.57
CA CYS A 108 4.75 -15.05 9.19
C CYS A 108 5.34 -15.69 10.46
N LYS A 109 4.62 -15.58 11.58
CA LYS A 109 5.04 -16.18 12.86
C LYS A 109 4.33 -17.52 13.14
N HIS A 110 3.62 -18.08 12.15
CA HIS A 110 2.77 -19.27 12.31
C HIS A 110 1.85 -19.23 13.54
N CYS A 111 1.34 -18.04 13.90
CA CYS A 111 0.55 -17.84 15.13
C CYS A 111 -0.77 -18.61 15.17
N LYS A 112 -1.22 -19.14 14.03
CA LYS A 112 -2.40 -20.02 13.90
C LYS A 112 -2.04 -21.38 13.29
N GLY A 113 -0.78 -21.79 13.45
CA GLY A 113 -0.23 -22.97 12.78
C GLY A 113 -0.25 -22.84 11.25
N ASP A 114 -0.16 -23.98 10.57
CA ASP A 114 0.04 -24.02 9.12
C ASP A 114 -1.19 -23.73 8.28
N ASN A 115 -2.38 -23.66 8.89
CA ASN A 115 -3.65 -23.39 8.19
C ASN A 115 -4.07 -21.91 8.28
N CYS A 116 -3.13 -21.00 8.48
CA CYS A 116 -3.42 -19.58 8.58
C CYS A 116 -3.84 -18.99 7.21
N LYS A 117 -5.13 -18.68 7.04
CA LYS A 117 -5.66 -17.99 5.84
C LYS A 117 -5.07 -16.60 5.57
N PHE A 118 -4.31 -16.06 6.52
CA PHE A 118 -3.63 -14.78 6.38
C PHE A 118 -2.16 -14.95 5.99
N ARG A 119 -1.63 -16.17 5.89
CA ARG A 119 -0.29 -16.37 5.37
C ARG A 119 -0.27 -16.14 3.85
N LYS A 120 0.74 -15.42 3.38
CA LYS A 120 1.07 -15.23 1.97
C LYS A 120 2.41 -15.90 1.72
N ASP A 121 2.39 -16.89 0.83
CA ASP A 121 3.55 -17.67 0.43
C ASP A 121 3.92 -17.29 -0.99
N TYR A 122 5.18 -16.94 -1.23
CA TYR A 122 5.67 -16.58 -2.57
C TYR A 122 7.17 -16.83 -2.70
N GLU A 123 7.66 -16.75 -3.93
CA GLU A 123 9.06 -16.98 -4.25
C GLU A 123 9.63 -15.80 -5.04
N ILE A 124 10.82 -15.33 -4.66
CA ILE A 124 11.58 -14.30 -5.38
C ILE A 124 13.03 -14.76 -5.44
N GLY A 125 13.58 -14.90 -6.65
CA GLY A 125 14.97 -15.33 -6.85
C GLY A 125 15.27 -16.70 -6.24
N CYS A 126 14.35 -17.66 -6.36
CA CYS A 126 14.43 -19.01 -5.76
C CYS A 126 14.41 -19.05 -4.22
N ILE A 127 14.16 -17.92 -3.55
CA ILE A 127 13.98 -17.86 -2.10
C ILE A 127 12.48 -17.82 -1.81
N LYS A 128 12.02 -18.72 -0.94
CA LYS A 128 10.64 -18.76 -0.45
C LYS A 128 10.47 -17.79 0.71
N TYR A 129 9.41 -17.01 0.67
CA TYR A 129 9.02 -16.06 1.70
C TYR A 129 7.62 -16.36 2.20
N GLU A 130 7.44 -16.28 3.52
CA GLU A 130 6.13 -16.37 4.17
C GLU A 130 5.84 -15.05 4.90
N LYS A 131 4.77 -14.38 4.50
CA LYS A 131 4.35 -13.09 5.07
C LYS A 131 2.97 -13.17 5.70
N CYS A 132 2.76 -12.37 6.74
CA CYS A 132 1.45 -12.14 7.31
C CYS A 132 0.72 -11.08 6.50
N ASN A 133 -0.39 -11.47 5.85
CA ASN A 133 -1.32 -10.56 5.20
C ASN A 133 -1.90 -9.51 6.17
N GLY A 134 -1.73 -9.66 7.49
CA GLY A 134 -2.09 -8.62 8.45
C GLY A 134 -1.21 -7.38 8.36
N THR A 135 0.04 -7.50 7.92
CA THR A 135 1.08 -6.46 8.04
C THR A 135 2.06 -6.38 6.87
N THR A 136 1.88 -7.18 5.83
CA THR A 136 2.79 -7.19 4.67
C THR A 136 2.54 -6.02 3.71
N PHE A 137 3.60 -5.67 2.95
CA PHE A 137 3.62 -4.61 1.93
C PHE A 137 3.29 -3.21 2.48
N GLU A 138 3.76 -2.94 3.69
CA GLU A 138 3.68 -1.64 4.34
C GLU A 138 4.99 -0.88 4.16
N TYR A 139 4.85 0.39 3.79
CA TYR A 139 5.92 1.37 3.66
C TYR A 139 5.69 2.42 4.73
N HIS A 140 6.48 2.36 5.79
CA HIS A 140 6.43 3.29 6.91
C HIS A 140 7.18 4.57 6.55
N ASP A 141 6.61 5.73 6.86
CA ASP A 141 7.16 7.04 6.54
C ASP A 141 7.56 7.18 5.04
N PRO A 142 6.65 6.86 4.11
CA PRO A 142 6.92 6.88 2.67
C PRO A 142 7.31 8.29 2.22
N LYS A 143 8.31 8.36 1.34
CA LYS A 143 8.88 9.64 0.91
C LYS A 143 8.36 10.07 -0.45
N ILE A 144 8.16 11.37 -0.62
CA ILE A 144 7.73 11.94 -1.90
C ILE A 144 8.73 11.69 -3.02
N GLU A 145 10.03 11.65 -2.70
CA GLU A 145 11.10 11.29 -3.65
C GLU A 145 10.96 9.87 -4.22
N ASN A 146 10.33 8.95 -3.47
CA ASN A 146 10.10 7.56 -3.87
C ASN A 146 8.68 7.35 -4.46
N LEU A 147 7.89 8.42 -4.66
CA LEU A 147 6.51 8.32 -5.15
C LEU A 147 6.43 7.55 -6.47
N ALA A 148 7.36 7.82 -7.39
CA ALA A 148 7.41 7.17 -8.69
C ALA A 148 7.55 5.64 -8.58
N ASP A 149 8.34 5.16 -7.62
CA ASP A 149 8.58 3.73 -7.40
C ASP A 149 7.34 3.04 -6.81
N TYR A 150 6.65 3.66 -5.85
CA TYR A 150 5.40 3.14 -5.32
C TYR A 150 4.31 3.03 -6.40
N LEU A 151 4.24 4.03 -7.28
CA LEU A 151 3.29 4.04 -8.40
C LEU A 151 3.67 3.02 -9.48
N ALA A 152 4.96 2.84 -9.77
CA ALA A 152 5.43 1.84 -10.71
C ALA A 152 5.11 0.42 -10.21
N LEU A 153 5.35 0.14 -8.93
CA LEU A 153 4.96 -1.11 -8.29
C LEU A 153 3.44 -1.33 -8.37
N PHE A 154 2.65 -0.31 -8.08
CA PHE A 154 1.19 -0.40 -8.20
C PHE A 154 0.76 -0.76 -9.63
N LYS A 155 1.34 -0.11 -10.64
CA LYS A 155 1.05 -0.38 -12.06
C LYS A 155 1.42 -1.80 -12.48
N GLU A 156 2.55 -2.31 -12.01
CA GLU A 156 3.00 -3.67 -12.28
C GLU A 156 1.94 -4.70 -11.86
N PHE A 157 1.37 -4.56 -10.66
CA PHE A 157 0.39 -5.52 -10.14
C PHE A 157 -1.03 -5.34 -10.70
N TYR A 158 -1.47 -4.11 -10.98
CA TYR A 158 -2.88 -3.85 -11.30
C TYR A 158 -3.17 -3.44 -12.74
N LEU A 159 -2.20 -2.92 -13.47
CA LEU A 159 -2.40 -2.43 -14.84
C LEU A 159 -1.71 -3.29 -15.90
N ARG A 160 -0.68 -4.05 -15.53
CA ARG A 160 -0.06 -5.01 -16.45
C ARG A 160 -0.91 -6.28 -16.62
N SER A 161 -1.66 -6.66 -15.58
CA SER A 161 -2.53 -7.84 -15.58
C SER A 161 -3.82 -7.69 -16.42
N SER A 162 -4.11 -6.53 -17.02
CA SER A 162 -5.28 -6.33 -17.90
C SER A 162 -4.99 -6.60 -19.38
N ARG A 163 -3.76 -7.05 -19.72
CA ARG A 163 -3.41 -7.55 -21.06
C ARG A 163 -2.95 -9.01 -20.96
N LEU A 164 -3.89 -9.92 -20.78
CA LEU A 164 -3.83 -11.32 -21.21
C LEU A 164 -5.25 -11.77 -21.54
#